data_AF-A0AAU1U244-F1
#
_entry.id   AF-A0AAU1U244-F1
#
_cell.length_a   1.000
_cell.length_b   1.000
_cell.length_c   1.000
_cell.angle_alpha   90.00
_cell.angle_beta   90.00
_cell.angle_gamma   90.00
#
_symmetry.space_group_name_H-M   'P 1'
#
loop_
_entity.id
_entity.type
_entity.pdbx_description
1 polymer ?
#
loop_
_entity_poly.entity_id
_entity_poly.type
_entity_poly.pdbx_seq_one_letter_code
_entity_poly.pdbx_strand_id
1 'polypeptide(L)' 'MRPDRVIHVGDDWACDIVGAVESGIKAVWISRGRQVPDPSLMVDHGVLVATDVAAAATHITHLAARKNLE' A
#
# COMPACT_ATOMS: atom_id res chain seq x y z
N MET A 1 -8.30 -14.09 -9.23
CA MET A 1 -7.51 -12.84 -9.37
C MET A 1 -6.07 -13.17 -8.98
N ARG A 2 -5.04 -12.59 -9.60
CA ARG A 2 -3.66 -12.84 -9.14
C ARG A 2 -3.29 -11.80 -8.06
N PRO A 3 -2.73 -12.19 -6.90
CA PRO A 3 -2.45 -11.27 -5.80
C PRO A 3 -1.57 -10.07 -6.19
N ASP A 4 -0.63 -10.27 -7.13
CA ASP A 4 0.27 -9.26 -7.67
C ASP A 4 -0.42 -8.17 -8.51
N ARG A 5 -1.70 -8.37 -8.86
CA ARG A 5 -2.53 -7.40 -9.60
C ARG A 5 -3.52 -6.65 -8.71
N VAL A 6 -3.48 -6.87 -7.40
CA VAL A 6 -4.32 -6.17 -6.43
C VAL A 6 -3.45 -5.24 -5.59
N ILE A 7 -3.97 -4.04 -5.33
CA ILE A 7 -3.43 -3.13 -4.32
C ILE A 7 -4.54 -2.93 -3.30
N HIS A 8 -4.29 -3.34 -2.06
CA HIS A 8 -5.17 -3.08 -0.94
C HIS A 8 -4.89 -1.68 -0.39
N VAL A 9 -5.94 -0.92 -0.09
CA VAL A 9 -5.82 0.42 0.50
C VAL A 9 -6.70 0.45 1.73
N GLY A 10 -6.12 0.80 2.87
CA GLY A 10 -6.81 0.78 4.15
C GLY A 10 -6.17 1.69 5.19
N ASP A 11 -6.87 1.93 6.29
CA ASP A 11 -6.44 2.84 7.36
C ASP A 11 -6.20 2.13 8.70
N ASP A 12 -6.52 0.84 8.81
CA ASP A 12 -6.16 -0.03 9.93
C ASP A 12 -4.85 -0.77 9.62
N TRP A 13 -3.82 -0.56 10.43
CA TRP A 13 -2.53 -1.21 10.21
C TRP A 13 -2.60 -2.74 10.38
N ALA A 14 -3.28 -3.22 11.41
CA ALA A 14 -3.31 -4.64 11.74
C ALA A 14 -4.23 -5.40 10.78
N CYS A 15 -5.42 -4.87 10.51
CA CYS A 15 -6.39 -5.56 9.66
C CYS A 15 -6.06 -5.41 8.17
N ASP A 16 -5.76 -4.19 7.71
CA ASP A 16 -5.64 -3.91 6.29
C ASP A 16 -4.23 -4.17 5.77
N ILE A 17 -3.20 -3.74 6.52
CA ILE A 17 -1.82 -3.77 6.03
C ILE A 17 -1.15 -5.10 6.29
N VAL A 18 -1.13 -5.55 7.56
CA VAL A 18 -0.56 -6.86 7.90
C VAL A 18 -1.32 -7.96 7.16
N GLY A 19 -2.66 -7.93 7.17
CA GLY A 19 -3.48 -8.91 6.45
C GLY A 19 -3.23 -8.95 4.94
N ALA A 20 -3.07 -7.79 4.29
CA ALA A 20 -2.74 -7.74 2.86
C ALA A 20 -1.33 -8.31 2.59
N VAL A 21 -0.33 -7.92 3.39
CA VAL A 21 1.05 -8.38 3.26
C VAL A 21 1.14 -9.91 3.44
N GLU A 22 0.51 -10.46 4.47
CA GLU A 22 0.47 -11.91 4.72
C GLU A 22 -0.24 -12.68 3.60
N SER A 23 -1.17 -12.02 2.89
CA SER A 23 -1.87 -12.57 1.73
C SER A 23 -1.10 -12.40 0.41
N GLY A 24 0.10 -11.82 0.43
CA GLY A 24 0.90 -11.54 -0.76
C GLY A 24 0.34 -10.41 -1.64
N ILE A 25 -0.51 -9.55 -1.08
CA ILE A 25 -1.12 -8.40 -1.75
C ILE A 25 -0.33 -7.14 -1.41
N LYS A 26 -0.10 -6.28 -2.40
CA LYS A 26 0.53 -4.97 -2.17
C LYS A 26 -0.41 -4.06 -1.39
N ALA A 27 0.11 -3.27 -0.46
CA ALA A 27 -0.71 -2.41 0.39
C ALA A 27 -0.31 -0.93 0.32
N VAL A 28 -1.30 -0.05 0.48
CA VAL A 28 -1.12 1.38 0.76
C VAL A 28 -1.85 1.70 2.06
N TRP A 29 -1.12 2.22 3.04
CA TRP A 29 -1.70 2.64 4.31
C TRP A 29 -2.06 4.12 4.32
N ILE A 30 -3.28 4.43 4.76
CA ILE A 30 -3.73 5.79 4.99
C ILE A 30 -3.36 6.22 6.41
N SER A 31 -2.30 7.01 6.53
CA SER A 31 -1.74 7.41 7.82
C SER A 31 -2.61 8.45 8.53
N ARG A 32 -3.20 9.39 7.79
CA ARG A 32 -3.81 10.62 8.35
C ARG A 32 -2.87 11.34 9.34
N GLY A 33 -1.56 11.30 9.08
CA GLY A 33 -0.53 11.88 9.94
C GLY A 33 -0.11 11.02 11.15
N ARG A 34 -0.68 9.82 11.31
CA ARG A 34 -0.24 8.86 12.35
C ARG A 34 1.16 8.33 12.02
N GLN A 35 1.94 8.04 13.06
CA GLN A 35 3.22 7.37 12.91
C GLN A 35 3.00 5.94 12.41
N VAL A 36 3.90 5.49 11.54
CA VAL A 36 3.91 4.12 11.01
C VAL A 36 4.20 3.15 12.17
N PRO A 37 3.29 2.20 12.47
CA PRO A 37 3.48 1.27 13.59
C PRO A 37 4.68 0.34 13.41
N ASP A 38 4.88 -0.16 12.19
CA ASP A 38 5.99 -1.04 11.84
C ASP A 38 6.64 -0.63 10.51
N PRO A 39 7.70 0.21 10.55
CA PRO A 39 8.38 0.66 9.34
C PRO A 39 9.04 -0.46 8.53
N SER A 40 9.27 -1.64 9.10
CA SER A 40 9.90 -2.76 8.38
C SER A 40 9.05 -3.21 7.18
N LEU A 41 7.71 -3.19 7.30
CA LEU A 41 6.80 -3.55 6.20
C LEU A 41 6.91 -2.62 4.99
N MET A 42 7.35 -1.38 5.18
CA MET A 42 7.61 -0.48 4.07
C MET A 42 8.87 -0.87 3.30
N VAL A 43 9.90 -1.33 4.01
CA VAL A 43 11.20 -1.70 3.43
C VAL A 43 11.13 -3.08 2.80
N ASP A 44 10.63 -4.05 3.57
CA ASP A 44 10.69 -5.47 3.22
C ASP A 44 9.58 -5.88 2.25
N HIS A 45 8.41 -5.23 2.37
CA HIS A 45 7.22 -5.58 1.58
C HIS A 45 6.73 -4.45 0.65
N GLY A 46 7.42 -3.30 0.66
CA GLY A 46 7.10 -2.18 -0.23
C GLY A 46 5.74 -1.54 0.08
N VAL A 47 5.25 -1.63 1.32
CA VAL A 47 4.03 -0.93 1.75
C VAL A 47 4.23 0.58 1.55
N LEU A 48 3.31 1.21 0.83
CA LEU A 48 3.31 2.65 0.66
C LEU A 48 2.48 3.34 1.74
N VAL A 49 2.83 4.58 2.05
CA VAL A 49 2.10 5.41 3.00
C VAL A 49 1.55 6.63 2.28
N ALA A 50 0.26 6.89 2.47
CA ALA A 50 -0.44 8.05 1.95
C ALA A 50 -1.14 8.79 3.10
N THR A 51 -1.25 10.12 3.01
CA THR A 51 -1.94 10.90 4.03
C THR A 51 -3.45 10.68 3.99
N ASP A 52 -4.01 10.49 2.80
CA ASP A 52 -5.43 10.30 2.53
C ASP A 52 -5.66 9.47 1.25
N VAL A 53 -6.93 9.25 0.90
CA VAL A 53 -7.35 8.47 -0.28
C VAL A 53 -6.89 9.13 -1.58
N ALA A 54 -6.89 10.46 -1.66
CA ALA A 54 -6.50 11.16 -2.88
C ALA A 54 -5.00 10.95 -3.15
N ALA A 55 -4.17 11.10 -2.12
CA ALA A 55 -2.74 10.79 -2.20
C ALA A 55 -2.50 9.32 -2.58
N ALA A 56 -3.25 8.38 -1.98
CA ALA A 56 -3.16 6.96 -2.33
C ALA A 56 -3.47 6.70 -3.82
N ALA A 57 -4.55 7.31 -4.34
CA ALA A 57 -4.92 7.21 -5.75
C ALA A 57 -3.83 7.78 -6.69
N THR A 58 -3.20 8.90 -6.31
CA THR A 58 -2.06 9.47 -7.05
C THR A 58 -0.86 8.51 -7.08
N HIS A 59 -0.52 7.89 -5.94
CA HIS A 59 0.57 6.89 -5.90
C HIS A 59 0.29 5.70 -6.82
N ILE A 60 -0.93 5.15 -6.76
CA ILE A 60 -1.34 3.99 -7.57
C ILE A 60 -1.30 4.33 -9.06
N THR A 61 -1.79 5.51 -9.44
CA THR A 61 -1.77 5.97 -10.84
C THR A 61 -0.35 6.07 -11.38
N HIS A 62 0.58 6.65 -10.61
CA HIS A 62 1.99 6.73 -11.02
C HIS A 62 2.65 5.34 -11.13
N LEU A 63 2.33 4.42 -10.22
CA LEU A 63 2.83 3.04 -10.30
C LEU A 63 2.34 2.33 -11.56
N ALA A 64 1.06 2.47 -11.88
CA ALA A 64 0.47 1.86 -13.08
C ALA A 64 1.10 2.42 -14.37
N ALA A 65 1.35 3.73 -14.42
CA ALA A 65 2.00 4.37 -15.57
C ALA A 65 3.43 3.86 -15.81
N ARG A 66 4.21 3.61 -14.74
CA ARG A 66 5.59 3.09 -14.84
C ARG A 66 5.64 1.66 -15.36
N LYS A 67 4.72 0.80 -14.91
CA LYS A 67 4.62 -0.60 -15.37
C LYS A 67 4.24 -0.75 -16.83
N ASN A 68 3.68 0.28 -17.47
CA ASN A 68 3.33 0.26 -18.89
C ASN A 68 4.49 0.68 -19.81
N LEU A 69 5.65 1.03 -19.23
CA LEU A 69 6.85 1.44 -19.95
C LEU A 69 7.95 0.36 -19.94
N GLU A 70 7.72 -0.76 -19.26
CA GLU A 70 8.57 -1.96 -19.17
C GLU A 70 7.97 -3.11 -19.99
#